data_AF-A0A7L4DIV2-F1
#
_entry.id   AF-A0A7L4DIV2-F1
#
_cell.length_a   1.000
_cell.length_b   1.000
_cell.length_c   1.000
_cell.angle_alpha   90.00
_cell.angle_beta   90.00
_cell.angle_gamma   90.00
#
_symmetry.space_group_name_H-M   'P 1'
#
loop_
_entity.id
_entity.type
_entity.pdbx_description
1 polymer ?
#
loop_
_entity_poly.entity_id
_entity_poly.type
_entity_poly.pdbx_seq_one_letter_code
_entity_poly.pdbx_strand_id
1 'polypeptide(L)'
;VPSPTQIEVKSENFNTTLHWEYPPVSETTRFIVEIKSYNSGSYKHVSTCVNISARFCDISGEIDGFSDPHWIRVKAVTGSQQSEYGVTDEVLLRKHGKF
;
A
#
# COMPACT_ATOMS: atom_id res chain seq x y z
N VAL A 1 -8.42 -1.66 -16.66
CA VAL A 1 -8.42 -0.99 -15.34
C VAL A 1 -7.07 -0.29 -15.15
N PRO A 2 -7.03 1.03 -14.90
CA PRO A 2 -5.76 1.76 -14.67
C PRO A 2 -5.11 1.35 -13.35
N SER A 3 -3.79 1.50 -13.26
CA SER A 3 -3.04 1.24 -12.03
C SER A 3 -3.11 2.42 -11.06
N PRO A 4 -3.13 2.18 -9.74
CA PRO A 4 -2.96 3.24 -8.73
C PRO A 4 -1.66 4.03 -8.94
N THR A 5 -1.71 5.33 -8.73
CA THR A 5 -0.58 6.26 -8.89
C THR A 5 -0.35 7.08 -7.63
N GLN A 6 0.76 7.83 -7.59
CA GLN A 6 1.10 8.72 -6.47
C GLN A 6 1.00 8.01 -5.11
N ILE A 7 1.66 6.85 -5.00
CA ILE A 7 1.60 6.04 -3.80
C ILE A 7 2.53 6.65 -2.75
N GLU A 8 1.95 7.16 -1.67
CA GLU A 8 2.64 7.86 -0.60
C GLU A 8 2.51 7.11 0.72
N VAL A 9 3.61 7.02 1.47
CA VAL A 9 3.60 6.51 2.84
C VAL A 9 3.71 7.67 3.82
N LYS A 10 2.76 7.73 4.76
CA LYS A 10 2.74 8.71 5.85
C LYS A 10 2.88 7.97 7.16
N SER A 11 3.81 8.40 8.01
CA SER A 11 4.06 7.76 9.30
C SER A 11 4.21 8.81 10.41
N GLU A 12 3.36 8.73 11.42
CA GLU A 12 3.39 9.61 12.60
C GLU A 12 3.06 8.80 13.85
N ASN A 13 3.89 8.88 14.90
CA ASN A 13 3.68 8.15 16.16
C ASN A 13 3.35 6.66 15.99
N PHE A 14 4.08 5.95 15.13
CA PHE A 14 3.86 4.53 14.79
C PHE A 14 2.55 4.21 14.07
N ASN A 15 1.76 5.23 13.71
CA ASN A 15 0.65 5.09 12.79
C ASN A 15 1.17 5.31 11.36
N THR A 16 1.28 4.23 10.59
CA THR A 16 1.74 4.24 9.21
C THR A 16 0.60 3.92 8.26
N THR A 17 0.31 4.88 7.38
CA THR A 17 -0.76 4.79 6.39
C THR A 17 -0.22 4.97 4.98
N LEU A 18 -0.67 4.11 4.09
CA LEU A 18 -0.44 4.18 2.65
C LEU A 18 -1.58 4.94 2.00
N HIS A 19 -1.29 5.87 1.10
CA HIS A 19 -2.26 6.61 0.30
C HIS A 19 -1.93 6.46 -1.18
N TRP A 20 -2.94 6.49 -2.05
CA TRP A 20 -2.74 6.48 -3.50
C TRP A 20 -3.84 7.26 -4.21
N GLU A 21 -3.53 7.78 -5.38
CA GLU A 21 -4.50 8.37 -6.28
C GLU A 21 -5.07 7.35 -7.25
N TYR A 22 -6.31 7.60 -7.66
CA TYR A 22 -7.00 6.78 -8.63
C TYR A 22 -7.98 7.61 -9.46
N PRO A 23 -7.98 7.48 -10.79
CA PRO A 23 -8.88 8.27 -11.63
C PRO A 23 -10.34 7.97 -11.32
N PRO A 24 -11.25 8.95 -11.52
CA PRO A 24 -12.67 8.70 -11.41
C PRO A 24 -13.10 7.66 -12.44
N VAL A 25 -13.78 6.62 -11.98
CA VAL A 25 -14.32 5.54 -12.80
C VAL A 25 -15.77 5.32 -12.44
N SER A 26 -16.58 4.97 -13.44
CA SER A 26 -18.03 4.79 -13.32
C SER A 26 -18.41 3.58 -12.47
N GLU A 27 -17.53 2.59 -12.41
CA GLU A 27 -17.73 1.32 -11.72
C GLU A 27 -17.10 1.32 -10.32
N THR A 28 -17.63 0.46 -9.44
CA THR A 28 -17.07 0.32 -8.09
C THR A 28 -15.72 -0.37 -8.15
N THR A 29 -14.65 0.39 -7.95
CA THR A 29 -13.28 -0.13 -7.86
C THR A 29 -12.94 -0.53 -6.43
N ARG A 30 -12.30 -1.69 -6.29
CA ARG A 30 -11.70 -2.18 -5.05
C ARG A 30 -10.19 -2.21 -5.19
N PHE A 31 -9.49 -2.14 -4.07
CA PHE A 31 -8.04 -2.15 -4.01
C PHE A 31 -7.54 -3.30 -3.15
N ILE A 32 -6.38 -3.81 -3.52
CA ILE A 32 -5.65 -4.83 -2.76
C ILE A 32 -4.25 -4.30 -2.53
N VAL A 33 -3.85 -4.26 -1.26
CA VAL A 33 -2.52 -3.82 -0.83
C VAL A 33 -1.69 -5.03 -0.43
N GLU A 34 -0.44 -5.05 -0.88
CA GLU A 34 0.55 -6.04 -0.51
C GLU A 34 1.84 -5.37 -0.06
N ILE A 35 2.52 -6.01 0.89
CA ILE A 35 3.77 -5.54 1.47
C ILE A 35 4.81 -6.65 1.43
N LYS A 36 6.05 -6.27 1.15
CA LYS A 36 7.23 -7.12 1.21
C LYS A 36 8.25 -6.48 2.13
N SER A 37 8.62 -7.17 3.19
CA SER A 37 9.79 -6.79 4.01
C SER A 37 11.06 -7.40 3.43
N TYR A 38 12.20 -6.73 3.64
CA TYR A 38 13.50 -7.27 3.25
C TYR A 38 13.74 -8.69 3.80
N ASN A 39 13.39 -8.93 5.07
CA ASN A 39 13.61 -10.20 5.75
C ASN A 39 12.75 -11.34 5.20
N SER A 40 11.51 -11.06 4.79
CA SER A 40 10.61 -12.09 4.25
C SER A 40 10.86 -12.38 2.77
N GLY A 41 11.28 -11.36 2.00
CA GLY A 41 11.58 -11.49 0.57
C GLY A 41 10.36 -11.72 -0.34
N SER A 42 9.17 -11.97 0.21
CA SER A 42 7.92 -12.24 -0.52
C SER A 42 6.83 -11.22 -0.20
N TYR A 43 6.01 -10.88 -1.19
CA TYR A 43 4.81 -10.07 -0.96
C TYR A 43 3.73 -10.87 -0.23
N LYS A 44 3.16 -10.27 0.80
CA LYS A 44 1.97 -10.75 1.50
C LYS A 44 0.85 -9.71 1.43
N HIS A 45 -0.39 -10.17 1.48
CA HIS A 45 -1.54 -9.28 1.61
C HIS A 45 -1.55 -8.61 2.97
N VAL A 46 -1.85 -7.32 2.99
CA VAL A 46 -2.24 -6.62 4.21
C VAL A 46 -3.68 -6.99 4.49
N SER A 47 -3.91 -7.79 5.53
CA SER A 47 -5.21 -8.44 5.79
C SER A 47 -6.39 -7.45 5.90
N THR A 48 -6.12 -6.26 6.44
CA THR A 48 -7.10 -5.15 6.59
C THR A 48 -7.40 -4.41 5.30
N CYS A 49 -6.63 -4.65 4.23
CA CYS A 49 -6.66 -3.89 2.98
C CYS A 49 -6.84 -4.77 1.74
N VAL A 50 -7.62 -5.84 1.87
CA VAL A 50 -8.04 -6.69 0.75
C VAL A 50 -9.46 -6.30 0.33
N ASN A 51 -9.63 -5.92 -0.95
CA ASN A 51 -10.90 -5.53 -1.55
C ASN A 51 -11.58 -4.30 -0.91
N ILE A 52 -10.77 -3.33 -0.50
CA ILE A 52 -11.25 -2.06 0.09
C ILE A 52 -11.63 -1.06 -1.00
N SER A 53 -12.60 -0.18 -0.73
CA SER A 53 -12.93 0.94 -1.62
C SER A 53 -12.20 2.24 -1.24
N ALA A 54 -11.61 2.28 -0.04
CA ALA A 54 -10.81 3.41 0.42
C ALA A 54 -9.54 3.54 -0.44
N ARG A 55 -9.08 4.77 -0.60
CA ARG A 55 -7.82 5.11 -1.31
C ARG A 55 -6.63 5.24 -0.35
N PHE A 56 -6.77 4.62 0.81
CA PHE A 56 -5.74 4.54 1.83
C PHE A 56 -5.83 3.21 2.55
N CYS A 57 -4.74 2.81 3.20
CA CYS A 57 -4.62 1.58 3.97
C CYS A 57 -3.75 1.81 5.19
N ASP A 58 -4.21 1.35 6.35
CA ASP A 58 -3.39 1.28 7.56
C ASP A 58 -2.51 0.03 7.49
N ILE A 59 -1.20 0.23 7.49
CA ILE A 59 -0.18 -0.81 7.43
C ILE A 59 0.67 -0.87 8.70
N SER A 60 0.26 -0.16 9.76
CA SER A 60 1.01 -0.07 11.02
C SER A 60 1.31 -1.45 11.62
N GLY A 61 0.35 -2.38 11.52
CA GLY A 61 0.49 -3.75 12.02
C GLY A 61 1.36 -4.68 11.16
N GLU A 62 1.77 -4.24 9.97
CA GLU A 62 2.61 -5.05 9.06
C GLU A 62 4.09 -4.72 9.18
N ILE A 63 4.42 -3.69 9.95
CA ILE A 63 5.75 -3.15 10.11
C ILE A 63 6.35 -3.69 11.42
N ASP A 64 7.13 -4.76 11.30
CA ASP A 64 7.96 -5.26 12.39
C ASP A 64 9.38 -4.72 12.21
N GLY A 65 9.70 -3.61 12.88
CA GLY A 65 11.05 -3.04 12.93
C GLY A 65 11.26 -1.81 12.03
N PHE A 66 11.91 -0.79 12.61
CA PHE A 66 12.08 0.53 11.97
C PHE A 66 13.20 0.62 10.94
N SER A 67 14.06 -0.40 10.87
CA SER A 67 15.33 -0.35 10.15
C SER A 67 15.31 -1.08 8.82
N ASP A 68 14.34 -1.95 8.59
CA ASP A 68 14.33 -2.79 7.40
C ASP A 68 13.58 -2.11 6.24
N PRO A 69 14.12 -2.17 5.03
CA PRO A 69 13.42 -1.71 3.84
C PRO A 69 12.12 -2.47 3.60
N HIS A 70 11.07 -1.73 3.24
CA HIS A 70 9.80 -2.29 2.82
C HIS A 70 9.43 -1.82 1.41
N TRP A 71 8.79 -2.70 0.65
CA TRP A 71 8.16 -2.37 -0.63
C TRP A 71 6.67 -2.64 -0.52
N ILE A 72 5.88 -1.66 -0.94
CA ILE A 72 4.43 -1.74 -0.87
C ILE A 72 3.89 -1.60 -2.28
N ARG A 73 2.90 -2.42 -2.62
CA ARG A 73 2.27 -2.38 -3.94
C ARG A 73 0.75 -2.44 -3.82
N VAL A 74 0.09 -1.72 -4.71
CA VAL A 74 -1.37 -1.62 -4.75
C VAL A 74 -1.85 -1.92 -6.15
N LYS A 75 -2.90 -2.73 -6.27
CA LYS A 75 -3.62 -2.93 -7.52
C LYS A 75 -5.09 -2.59 -7.36
N ALA A 76 -5.71 -2.21 -8.47
CA ALA A 76 -7.13 -1.96 -8.57
C ALA A 76 -7.85 -3.16 -9.19
N VAL A 77 -9.08 -3.40 -8.74
CA VAL A 77 -9.98 -4.44 -9.23
C VAL A 77 -11.32 -3.79 -9.52
N THR A 78 -11.78 -3.90 -10.77
CA THR A 78 -13.05 -3.33 -11.23
C THR A 78 -13.79 -4.42 -12.00
N GLY A 79 -14.92 -4.88 -11.47
CA GLY A 79 -15.61 -6.06 -11.99
C GLY A 79 -14.69 -7.29 -11.98
N SER A 80 -14.47 -7.90 -13.15
CA SER A 80 -13.56 -9.04 -13.34
C SER A 80 -12.15 -8.64 -13.77
N GLN A 81 -11.88 -7.35 -13.99
CA GLN A 81 -10.59 -6.86 -14.46
C GLN A 81 -9.71 -6.42 -13.29
N GLN A 82 -8.40 -6.66 -13.42
CA GLN A 82 -7.38 -6.20 -12.46
C GLN A 82 -6.38 -5.30 -13.17
N SER A 83 -5.84 -4.30 -12.48
CA SER A 83 -4.73 -3.49 -12.97
C SER A 83 -3.40 -4.18 -12.72
N GLU A 84 -2.36 -3.70 -13.40
CA GLU A 84 -0.99 -3.87 -12.92
C GLU A 84 -0.82 -3.22 -11.53
N TYR A 85 0.21 -3.62 -10.81
CA TYR A 85 0.53 -3.01 -9.52
C TYR A 85 1.20 -1.64 -9.71
N GLY A 86 0.70 -0.64 -9.01
CA GLY A 86 1.52 0.53 -8.65
C GLY A 86 2.41 0.15 -7.46
N VAL A 87 3.69 0.49 -7.52
CA VAL A 87 4.68 0.10 -6.50
C VAL A 87 5.30 1.36 -5.91
N THR A 88 5.52 1.38 -4.60
CA THR A 88 6.30 2.43 -3.94
C THR A 88 7.79 2.27 -4.24
N ASP A 89 8.53 3.37 -4.15
CA ASP A 89 9.98 3.27 -3.91
C ASP A 89 10.27 2.59 -2.56
N GLU A 90 11.54 2.34 -2.28
CA GLU A 90 11.99 1.75 -1.02
C GLU A 90 11.56 2.60 0.19
N VAL A 91 10.79 2.02 1.11
CA VAL A 91 10.29 2.70 2.29
C VAL A 91 11.13 2.34 3.52
N LEU A 92 11.87 3.34 4.02
CA LEU A 92 12.59 3.29 5.31
C LEU A 92 11.85 4.15 6.33
N LEU A 93 11.15 3.53 7.27
CA LEU A 93 10.26 4.25 8.18
C LEU A 93 11.01 5.14 9.19
N ARG A 94 12.25 4.81 9.54
CA ARG A 94 13.13 5.67 10.35
C ARG A 94 13.37 7.06 9.76
N LYS A 95 13.24 7.21 8.43
CA LYS A 95 13.38 8.50 7.72
C LYS A 95 12.07 9.28 7.59
N HIS A 96 10.92 8.61 7.73
CA HIS A 96 9.61 9.18 7.46
C HIS A 96 8.82 9.56 8.73
N GLY A 97 9.18 8.99 9.88
CA GLY A 97 8.66 9.44 11.17
C GLY A 97 9.33 10.73 11.62
N LYS A 98 8.54 11.79 11.83
CA LYS A 98 8.95 12.87 12.74
C LYS A 98 8.75 12.32 14.15
N PHE A 99 9.86 12.04 14.83
CA PHE A 99 9.88 11.67 16.25
C PHE A 99 9.88 12.93 17.12
#